data_AF-A0AAT9HUG1-F1
#
_entry.id   AF-A0AAT9HUG1-F1
#
_cell.length_a   1.000
_cell.length_b   1.000
_cell.length_c   1.000
_cell.angle_alpha   90.00
_cell.angle_beta   90.00
_cell.angle_gamma   90.00
#
_symmetry.space_group_name_H-M   'P 1'
#
loop_
_entity.id
_entity.type
_entity.pdbx_description
1 polymer ?
#
loop_
_entity_poly.entity_id
_entity_poly.type
_entity_poly.pdbx_seq_one_letter_code
_entity_poly.pdbx_strand_id
1 'polypeptide(L)' 'MFPNVDLTVHLHRRPRGTWTGLDTTVVFGPTGQGLTSTVLHDVYGPVGRAEQILTVRPMR' A
#
# COMPACT_ATOMS: atom_id res chain seq x y z
N MET A 1 13.12 -11.47 -2.63
CA MET A 1 11.69 -11.76 -2.87
C MET A 1 10.90 -10.91 -1.90
N PHE A 2 9.77 -10.36 -2.36
CA PHE A 2 8.90 -9.47 -1.58
C PHE A 2 7.45 -9.95 -1.59
N PRO A 3 7.14 -11.17 -1.12
CA PRO A 3 5.77 -11.65 -1.15
C PRO A 3 4.92 -10.88 -0.15
N ASN A 4 3.76 -10.42 -0.63
CA ASN A 4 2.70 -9.91 0.22
C ASN A 4 2.14 -11.07 1.04
N VAL A 5 1.91 -10.80 2.32
CA VAL A 5 1.29 -11.75 3.25
C VAL A 5 -0.17 -11.40 3.45
N ASP A 6 -0.49 -10.09 3.48
CA ASP A 6 -1.86 -9.57 3.46
C ASP A 6 -1.89 -8.20 2.76
N LEU A 7 -3.06 -7.87 2.22
CA LEU A 7 -3.39 -6.55 1.68
C LEU A 7 -4.83 -6.23 2.03
N THR A 8 -5.03 -5.13 2.75
CA THR A 8 -6.35 -4.62 3.05
C THR A 8 -6.54 -3.22 2.45
N VAL A 9 -7.69 -2.98 1.84
CA VAL A 9 -8.03 -1.69 1.23
C VAL A 9 -9.35 -1.18 1.81
N HIS A 10 -9.33 0.07 2.28
CA HIS A 10 -10.51 0.75 2.80
C HIS A 10 -10.81 1.98 1.94
N LEU A 11 -11.96 1.97 1.26
CA LEU A 11 -12.45 3.10 0.48
C LEU A 11 -13.59 3.78 1.24
N HIS A 12 -13.45 5.08 1.49
CA HIS A 12 -14.52 5.90 2.09
C HIS A 12 -15.31 6.69 1.04
N ARG A 13 -14.83 6.71 -0.21
CA ARG A 13 -15.51 7.29 -1.36
C ARG A 13 -15.18 6.49 -2.61
N ARG A 14 -16.11 6.44 -3.58
CA ARG A 14 -15.86 5.85 -4.90
C ARG A 14 -14.83 6.70 -5.68
N PRO A 15 -13.73 6.11 -6.18
CA PRO A 15 -12.76 6.81 -7.03
C PRO A 15 -13.39 7.28 -8.35
N ARG A 16 -12.92 8.41 -8.89
CA ARG A 16 -13.36 8.98 -10.17
C ARG A 16 -12.19 9.22 -11.13
N GLY A 17 -12.46 9.06 -12.43
CA GLY A 17 -11.44 9.20 -13.47
C GLY A 17 -10.63 7.91 -13.64
N THR A 18 -9.57 8.00 -14.44
CA THR A 18 -8.75 6.84 -14.83
C THR A 18 -7.42 6.77 -14.09
N TRP A 19 -7.02 7.86 -13.43
CA TRP A 19 -5.74 7.96 -12.72
C TRP A 19 -5.90 7.66 -11.24
N THR A 20 -4.91 6.96 -10.69
CA THR A 20 -4.78 6.74 -9.24
C THR A 20 -3.43 7.30 -8.79
N GLY A 21 -3.47 8.21 -7.83
CA GLY A 21 -2.28 8.70 -7.14
C GLY A 21 -2.01 7.88 -5.88
N LEU A 22 -0.75 7.66 -5.56
CA LEU A 22 -0.32 6.90 -4.38
C LEU A 22 0.63 7.77 -3.56
N ASP A 23 0.24 8.10 -2.34
CA ASP A 23 1.14 8.67 -1.33
C ASP A 23 1.51 7.55 -0.35
N THR A 24 2.75 7.08 -0.42
CA THR A 24 3.16 5.80 0.17
C THR A 24 4.32 5.96 1.13
N THR A 25 4.17 5.40 2.32
CA THR A 25 5.26 5.23 3.29
C THR A 25 5.51 3.74 3.51
N VAL A 26 6.79 3.37 3.63
CA VAL A 26 7.22 1.99 3.87
C VAL A 26 8.12 1.93 5.09
N VAL A 27 7.88 0.94 5.95
CA VAL A 27 8.71 0.63 7.11
C VAL A 27 9.14 -0.83 7.05
N PHE A 28 10.41 -1.10 7.30
CA PHE A 28 10.95 -2.44 7.42
C PHE A 28 11.39 -2.72 8.86
N GLY A 29 10.88 -3.80 9.42
CA GLY A 29 11.30 -4.35 10.70
C GLY A 29 12.65 -5.06 10.60
N PRO A 30 13.32 -5.30 11.75
CA PRO A 30 14.69 -5.83 11.79
C PRO A 30 14.81 -7.27 11.29
N THR A 31 13.71 -8.01 11.21
CA THR A 31 13.70 -9.42 10.77
C THR A 31 12.99 -9.60 9.42
N GLY A 32 12.87 -8.52 8.64
CA GLY A 32 12.38 -8.57 7.27
C GLY A 32 10.86 -8.51 7.14
N GLN A 33 10.10 -8.16 8.18
CA GLN A 33 8.71 -7.75 7.99
C GLN A 33 8.67 -6.35 7.36
N GLY A 34 7.84 -6.14 6.35
CA GLY A 34 7.57 -4.83 5.79
C GLY A 34 6.13 -4.44 5.99
N LEU A 35 5.88 -3.18 6.34
CA LEU A 35 4.57 -2.55 6.31
C LEU A 35 4.60 -1.42 5.27
N THR A 36 3.65 -1.45 4.34
CA THR A 36 3.42 -0.40 3.37
C THR A 36 2.05 0.21 3.63
N SER A 37 2.05 1.51 3.93
CA SER A 37 0.85 2.31 4.16
C SER A 37 0.71 3.33 3.03
N THR A 38 -0.41 3.29 2.32
CA THR A 38 -0.65 4.15 1.15
C THR A 38 -1.97 4.89 1.29
N VAL A 39 -1.95 6.21 1.09
CA VAL A 39 -3.16 6.97 0.76
C VAL A 39 -3.43 6.84 -0.73
N LEU A 40 -4.65 6.42 -1.07
CA LEU A 40 -5.12 6.34 -2.45
C LEU A 40 -5.78 7.66 -2.81
N HIS A 41 -5.38 8.23 -3.95
CA HIS A 41 -5.96 9.46 -4.50
C HIS A 41 -6.59 9.19 -5.86
N ASP A 42 -7.68 9.89 -6.15
CA ASP A 42 -8.13 10.15 -7.51
C ASP A 42 -7.82 11.60 -7.92
N VAL A 43 -8.27 12.02 -9.09
CA VAL A 43 -8.05 13.39 -9.60
C VAL A 43 -8.66 14.49 -8.73
N TYR A 44 -9.52 14.13 -7.76
CA TYR A 44 -10.15 15.04 -6.81
C TYR A 44 -9.60 14.89 -5.38
N GLY A 45 -8.51 14.15 -5.19
CA GLY A 45 -7.85 13.96 -3.89
C GLY A 45 -8.09 12.57 -3.26
N PRO A 46 -7.92 12.42 -1.94
CA PRO A 46 -7.99 11.13 -1.27
C PRO A 46 -9.33 10.41 -1.42
N VAL A 47 -9.27 9.08 -1.57
CA VAL A 47 -10.44 8.18 -1.70
C VAL A 47 -10.41 7.00 -0.73
N GLY A 48 -9.25 6.69 -0.16
CA GLY A 48 -9.08 5.57 0.74
C GLY A 48 -7.64 5.33 1.16
N ARG A 49 -7.42 4.20 1.82
CA ARG A 49 -6.08 3.73 2.21
C ARG A 49 -5.90 2.26 1.84
N ALA A 50 -4.65 1.90 1.55
CA ALA A 50 -4.21 0.53 1.41
C ALA A 50 -3.12 0.27 2.45
N GLU A 51 -3.26 -0.84 3.17
CA GLU A 51 -2.29 -1.33 4.14
C GLU A 51 -1.86 -2.73 3.72
N GLN A 52 -0.55 -2.90 3.52
CA GLN A 52 0.03 -4.16 3.07
C GLN A 52 1.14 -4.58 4.00
N ILE A 53 1.10 -5.85 4.43
CA ILE A 53 2.23 -6.49 5.10
C ILE A 53 2.91 -7.44 4.11
N LEU A 54 4.24 -7.36 4.08
CA LEU A 54 5.08 -8.20 3.22
C LEU A 54 6.28 -8.74 3.99
N THR A 55 7.04 -9.61 3.34
CA THR A 55 8.37 -10.00 3.84
C THR A 55 9.47 -9.64 2.86
N VAL A 56 10.61 -9.19 3.36
CA VAL A 56 11.83 -8.92 2.60
C VAL A 56 12.79 -10.08 2.83
N ARG A 57 13.10 -10.82 1.77
CA ARG A 57 14.00 -11.98 1.83
C ARG A 57 14.99 -11.97 0.67
N PRO A 58 16.20 -12.52 0.82
CA PRO A 58 17.11 -12.72 -0.30
C PRO A 58 16.44 -13.48 -1.45
N MET A 59 16.76 -13.12 -2.70
CA MET A 59 16.42 -13.96 -3.86
C MET A 59 17.53 -15.00 -3.98
N ARG A 60 17.16 -16.28 -3.93
CA ARG A 60 18.03 -17.39 -4.28
C ARG A 60 17.91 -17.66 -5.78
#